data_AF-A0A1I4IKQ5-F1
#
_entry.id   AF-A0A1I4IKQ5-F1
#
_cell.length_a   1.000
_cell.length_b   1.000
_cell.length_c   1.000
_cell.angle_alpha   90.00
_cell.angle_beta   90.00
_cell.angle_gamma   90.00
#
_symmetry.space_group_name_H-M   'P 1'
#
loop_
_entity.id
_entity.type
_entity.pdbx_description
1 polymer ?
#
loop_
_entity_poly.entity_id
_entity_poly.type
_entity_poly.pdbx_seq_one_letter_code
_entity_poly.pdbx_strand_id
1 'polypeptide(L)'
;MSQDLPPVAPSVTAELVAALPPRLRKRLDAGVAKLAARPAVREGDTVRIAVDDETDIVLHAPGGTVTGADAIRCGCLLAPGCLHRAAAASAAPVADETPAPGPAGAPEARGEAGTRGDTGPAARTGRAEGIGTEAATAGQRAAAQAVFDAAAAVLEAGADGAGAVLQAELLRAAHTARLAGLPRAGAAAVSVVTGVRAARSADPGHRLAGLAGALADTLGTAHRLPHATGPELARLRGRARQPYRPDGSLRLYGLFCEPVLTATGYAGAVTWTADADGRLYTVSDVAPGGPARATGAADRAVRIGDTALTHRELSRAGLAVSGATVSPTGRLGAGAGVRAVRASGATWRAEPLEKLWAVPAAEQVARALDGGQDLLFLEVAVTGTVREAAGDCLLADCAGLTLRLATAHDDPALPCRDNLRLLAAAGDGRRRIVARLVPGPLPRALLLATEHPCDPGARVDLGLDRLQHADLPAGAVAPQPSAVPAGDRDAAAPLHLLRRRVHQAVSGGRRVLAFAGGGSGDGGRLRRLGLATGADLLDGLHAAAADRSRDAFGRLLPADTGRFARAWLAAAVYLDTVERALCVNAWETAAAGASSPDPARSAAAGP
;
A
#
# COMPACT_ATOMS: atom_id res chain seq x y z
N MET A 1 13.32 10.80 -16.95
CA MET A 1 12.64 9.78 -17.76
C MET A 1 13.23 8.44 -17.32
N SER A 2 12.44 7.58 -16.68
CA SER A 2 12.93 6.29 -16.21
C SER A 2 13.33 5.45 -17.43
N GLN A 3 14.51 4.83 -17.39
CA GLN A 3 14.85 3.81 -18.38
C GLN A 3 13.83 2.67 -18.24
N ASP A 4 13.21 2.24 -19.35
CA ASP A 4 12.30 1.09 -19.38
C ASP A 4 13.08 -0.23 -19.26
N LEU A 5 13.80 -0.41 -18.15
CA LEU A 5 14.49 -1.66 -17.83
C LEU A 5 13.48 -2.71 -17.38
N PRO A 6 13.67 -3.99 -17.76
CA PRO A 6 12.83 -5.05 -17.28
C PRO A 6 13.04 -5.22 -15.76
N PRO A 7 11.98 -5.54 -14.99
CA PRO A 7 12.12 -5.89 -13.59
C PRO A 7 13.09 -7.06 -13.38
N VAL A 8 13.86 -7.01 -12.29
CA VAL A 8 14.87 -8.02 -11.93
C VAL A 8 14.48 -8.67 -10.60
N ALA A 9 14.54 -10.00 -10.55
CA ALA A 9 14.25 -10.75 -9.33
C ALA A 9 15.17 -10.33 -8.17
N PRO A 10 14.65 -10.19 -6.93
CA PRO A 10 15.44 -9.79 -5.75
C PRO A 10 16.75 -10.58 -5.57
N SER A 11 16.69 -11.90 -5.78
CA SER A 11 17.84 -12.80 -5.64
C SER A 11 18.96 -12.49 -6.63
N VAL A 12 18.62 -12.10 -7.86
CA VAL A 12 19.60 -11.81 -8.93
C VAL A 12 20.42 -10.57 -8.60
N THR A 13 19.78 -9.47 -8.17
CA THR A 13 20.51 -8.28 -7.73
C THR A 13 21.40 -8.59 -6.53
N ALA A 14 20.88 -9.34 -5.55
CA ALA A 14 21.63 -9.75 -4.36
C ALA A 14 22.88 -10.58 -4.70
N GLU A 15 22.77 -11.52 -5.64
CA GLU A 15 23.85 -12.39 -6.11
C GLU A 15 24.94 -11.59 -6.83
N LEU A 16 24.55 -10.74 -7.80
CA LEU A 16 25.49 -9.96 -8.59
C LEU A 16 26.30 -8.98 -7.74
N VAL A 17 25.68 -8.34 -6.75
CA VAL A 17 26.39 -7.45 -5.82
C VAL A 17 27.28 -8.25 -4.86
N ALA A 18 26.87 -9.46 -4.46
CA ALA A 18 27.70 -10.37 -3.66
C ALA A 18 29.03 -10.69 -4.32
N ALA A 19 28.97 -10.98 -5.62
CA ALA A 19 30.11 -11.42 -6.41
C ALA A 19 31.16 -10.32 -6.62
N LEU A 20 30.80 -9.04 -6.37
CA LEU A 20 31.75 -7.95 -6.51
C LEU A 20 32.82 -7.95 -5.40
N PRO A 21 34.10 -7.80 -5.75
CA PRO A 21 35.16 -7.49 -4.80
C PRO A 21 34.89 -6.19 -4.04
N PRO A 22 35.41 -6.02 -2.80
CA PRO A 22 35.14 -4.84 -1.96
C PRO A 22 35.44 -3.49 -2.65
N ARG A 23 36.49 -3.43 -3.47
CA ARG A 23 36.86 -2.25 -4.26
C ARG A 23 35.79 -1.84 -5.27
N LEU A 24 35.09 -2.81 -5.88
CA LEU A 24 34.03 -2.54 -6.86
C LEU A 24 32.71 -2.22 -6.17
N ARG A 25 32.40 -2.83 -5.03
CA ARG A 25 31.22 -2.47 -4.22
C ARG A 25 31.21 -0.99 -3.85
N LYS A 26 32.36 -0.43 -3.47
CA LYS A 26 32.52 1.02 -3.19
C LYS A 26 32.19 1.93 -4.38
N ARG A 27 32.27 1.41 -5.62
CA ARG A 27 32.01 2.15 -6.85
C ARG A 27 30.63 1.88 -7.43
N LEU A 28 29.82 1.03 -6.79
CA LEU A 28 28.55 0.56 -7.35
C LEU A 28 27.54 1.68 -7.57
N ASP A 29 27.33 2.57 -6.60
CA ASP A 29 26.39 3.68 -6.75
C ASP A 29 26.78 4.63 -7.91
N ALA A 30 28.07 4.91 -8.06
CA ALA A 30 28.57 5.69 -9.19
C ALA A 30 28.38 4.95 -10.52
N GLY A 31 28.54 3.62 -10.53
CA GLY A 31 28.26 2.77 -11.69
C GLY A 31 26.77 2.79 -12.07
N VAL A 32 25.88 2.68 -11.08
CA VAL A 32 24.42 2.78 -11.27
C VAL A 32 24.04 4.12 -11.88
N ALA A 33 24.54 5.23 -11.32
CA ALA A 33 24.24 6.57 -11.83
C ALA A 33 24.75 6.77 -13.27
N LYS A 34 25.95 6.28 -13.59
CA LYS A 34 26.49 6.33 -14.96
C LYS A 34 25.66 5.52 -15.94
N LEU A 35 25.24 4.32 -15.55
CA LEU A 35 24.46 3.45 -16.42
C LEU A 35 23.04 3.99 -16.63
N ALA A 36 22.44 4.56 -15.58
CA ALA A 36 21.11 5.19 -15.62
C ALA A 36 21.04 6.40 -16.58
N ALA A 37 22.18 7.02 -16.87
CA ALA A 37 22.28 8.15 -17.81
C ALA A 37 22.44 7.72 -19.28
N ARG A 38 22.58 6.42 -19.58
CA ARG A 38 22.72 5.89 -20.94
C ARG A 38 21.34 5.59 -21.56
N PRO A 39 21.16 5.65 -22.88
CA PRO A 39 19.93 5.15 -23.49
C PRO A 39 19.87 3.62 -23.40
N ALA A 40 18.68 3.09 -23.18
CA ALA A 40 18.40 1.65 -23.25
C ALA A 40 17.55 1.37 -24.50
N VAL A 41 17.93 0.37 -25.28
CA VAL A 41 17.20 -0.07 -26.49
C VAL A 41 16.51 -1.39 -26.19
N ARG A 42 15.19 -1.45 -26.40
CA ARG A 42 14.39 -2.66 -26.16
C ARG A 42 14.03 -3.34 -27.48
N GLU A 43 14.34 -4.62 -27.58
CA GLU A 43 14.05 -5.49 -28.72
C GLU A 43 13.39 -6.78 -28.18
N GLY A 44 12.06 -6.84 -28.24
CA GLY A 44 11.27 -7.94 -27.68
C GLY A 44 11.51 -8.13 -26.17
N ASP A 45 11.99 -9.32 -25.82
CA ASP A 45 12.33 -9.74 -24.44
C ASP A 45 13.75 -9.34 -24.01
N THR A 46 14.44 -8.52 -24.81
CA THR A 46 15.83 -8.14 -24.54
C THR A 46 15.97 -6.61 -24.45
N VAL A 47 16.74 -6.13 -23.47
CA VAL A 47 17.12 -4.72 -23.35
C VAL A 47 18.64 -4.59 -23.38
N ARG A 48 19.13 -3.71 -24.25
CA ARG A 48 20.56 -3.45 -24.46
C ARG A 48 20.93 -2.03 -24.01
N ILE A 49 22.05 -1.90 -23.30
CA ILE A 49 22.64 -0.62 -22.89
C ILE A 49 24.11 -0.60 -23.33
N ALA A 50 24.47 0.39 -24.15
CA ALA A 50 25.87 0.65 -24.50
C ALA A 50 26.58 1.34 -23.33
N VAL A 51 27.60 0.69 -22.78
CA VAL A 51 28.44 1.24 -21.69
C VAL A 51 29.48 2.19 -22.27
N ASP A 52 30.11 1.77 -23.37
CA ASP A 52 31.07 2.46 -24.22
C ASP A 52 30.98 1.88 -25.64
N ASP A 53 31.89 2.26 -26.54
CA ASP A 53 31.85 1.90 -27.96
C ASP A 53 32.06 0.39 -28.21
N GLU A 54 32.67 -0.34 -27.26
CA GLU A 54 33.02 -1.76 -27.39
C GLU A 54 32.25 -2.67 -26.42
N THR A 55 31.57 -2.09 -25.43
CA THR A 55 30.94 -2.82 -24.33
C THR A 55 29.43 -2.59 -24.29
N ASP A 56 28.68 -3.66 -24.54
CA ASP A 56 27.25 -3.71 -24.30
C ASP A 56 26.90 -4.49 -23.03
N ILE A 57 25.85 -4.06 -22.33
CA ILE A 57 25.11 -4.85 -21.35
C ILE A 57 23.78 -5.27 -21.99
N VAL A 58 23.44 -6.55 -21.82
CA VAL A 58 22.21 -7.14 -22.34
C VAL A 58 21.44 -7.78 -21.19
N LEU A 59 20.18 -7.37 -20.98
CA LEU A 59 19.24 -7.95 -20.03
C LEU A 59 18.21 -8.75 -20.81
N HIS A 60 18.17 -10.06 -20.59
CA HIS A 60 17.18 -10.95 -21.18
C HIS A 60 16.08 -11.26 -20.15
N ALA A 61 14.84 -10.92 -20.47
CA ALA A 61 13.70 -10.98 -19.57
C ALA A 61 12.53 -11.72 -20.24
N PRO A 62 12.66 -13.03 -20.52
CA PRO A 62 11.56 -13.81 -21.09
C PRO A 62 10.38 -13.81 -20.12
N GLY A 63 9.19 -13.46 -20.62
CA GLY A 63 8.01 -13.26 -19.77
C GLY A 63 8.01 -11.96 -18.97
N GLY A 64 8.89 -11.01 -19.32
CA GLY A 64 8.91 -9.65 -18.77
C GLY A 64 9.66 -9.47 -17.45
N THR A 65 10.42 -10.46 -16.98
CA THR A 65 11.25 -10.35 -15.76
C THR A 65 12.56 -11.11 -15.92
N VAL A 66 13.65 -10.54 -15.40
CA VAL A 66 14.96 -11.21 -15.31
C VAL A 66 15.01 -12.05 -14.05
N THR A 67 15.03 -13.37 -14.19
CA THR A 67 14.98 -14.33 -13.07
C THR A 67 16.31 -15.00 -12.76
N GLY A 68 17.31 -14.91 -13.65
CA GLY A 68 18.65 -15.49 -13.50
C GLY A 68 19.77 -14.46 -13.65
N ALA A 69 20.88 -14.65 -12.94
CA ALA A 69 22.03 -13.75 -13.04
C ALA A 69 22.69 -13.81 -14.44
N ASP A 70 22.76 -14.99 -15.04
CA ASP A 70 23.28 -15.26 -16.39
C ASP A 70 22.45 -14.61 -17.52
N ALA A 71 21.21 -14.23 -17.22
CA ALA A 71 20.35 -13.46 -18.12
C ALA A 71 20.75 -11.97 -18.21
N ILE A 72 21.63 -11.49 -17.33
CA ILE A 72 22.31 -10.19 -17.48
C ILE A 72 23.73 -10.46 -17.97
N ARG A 73 24.01 -10.12 -19.22
CA ARG A 73 25.31 -10.35 -19.88
C ARG A 73 26.02 -9.02 -20.12
N CYS A 74 27.34 -9.02 -20.03
CA CYS A 74 28.15 -7.84 -20.31
C CYS A 74 29.36 -8.24 -21.13
N GLY A 75 29.67 -7.48 -22.18
CA GLY A 75 30.81 -7.72 -23.06
C GLY A 75 32.17 -7.32 -22.49
N CYS A 76 32.24 -6.73 -21.29
CA CYS A 76 33.51 -6.26 -20.74
C CYS A 76 34.42 -7.42 -20.29
N LEU A 77 35.73 -7.18 -20.30
CA LEU A 77 36.76 -8.16 -19.89
C LEU A 77 36.64 -8.66 -18.43
N LEU A 78 35.89 -7.95 -17.58
CA LEU A 78 35.65 -8.36 -16.18
C LEU A 78 34.41 -9.23 -16.00
N ALA A 79 33.67 -9.55 -17.06
CA ALA A 79 32.53 -10.45 -16.98
C ALA A 79 33.00 -11.87 -16.59
N PRO A 80 32.22 -12.63 -15.80
CA PRO A 80 30.90 -12.28 -15.24
C PRO A 80 30.97 -11.40 -13.98
N GLY A 81 32.11 -11.26 -13.30
CA GLY A 81 32.24 -10.52 -12.03
C GLY A 81 32.35 -8.99 -12.14
N CYS A 82 31.68 -8.37 -13.12
CA CYS A 82 31.88 -6.95 -13.44
C CYS A 82 30.91 -6.00 -12.72
N LEU A 83 31.36 -4.74 -12.54
CA LEU A 83 30.56 -3.66 -11.98
C LEU A 83 29.28 -3.39 -12.80
N HIS A 84 29.35 -3.56 -14.12
CA HIS A 84 28.29 -3.25 -15.07
C HIS A 84 27.03 -4.11 -14.85
N ARG A 85 27.18 -5.43 -14.70
CA ARG A 85 26.04 -6.34 -14.43
C ARG A 85 25.34 -5.99 -13.12
N ALA A 86 26.12 -5.77 -12.07
CA ALA A 86 25.58 -5.38 -10.76
C ALA A 86 24.91 -4.00 -10.80
N ALA A 87 25.48 -3.05 -11.55
CA ALA A 87 24.89 -1.72 -11.75
C ALA A 87 23.56 -1.81 -12.51
N ALA A 88 23.49 -2.61 -13.59
CA ALA A 88 22.26 -2.84 -14.34
C ALA A 88 21.15 -3.44 -13.47
N ALA A 89 21.46 -4.50 -12.72
CA ALA A 89 20.52 -5.14 -11.80
C ALA A 89 20.09 -4.23 -10.63
N SER A 90 20.93 -3.27 -10.23
CA SER A 90 20.62 -2.32 -9.16
C SER A 90 19.81 -1.11 -9.67
N ALA A 91 19.94 -0.77 -10.95
CA ALA A 91 19.18 0.29 -11.62
C ALA A 91 17.78 -0.17 -12.04
N ALA A 92 17.63 -1.43 -12.41
CA ALA A 92 16.36 -1.99 -12.87
C ALA A 92 15.30 -2.05 -11.76
N PRO A 93 13.99 -1.94 -12.07
CA PRO A 93 12.92 -2.17 -11.10
C PRO A 93 13.06 -3.52 -10.39
N VAL A 94 12.65 -3.60 -9.12
CA VAL A 94 12.58 -4.90 -8.43
C VAL A 94 11.35 -5.64 -8.94
N ALA A 95 11.51 -6.87 -9.40
CA ALA A 95 10.39 -7.69 -9.80
C ALA A 95 9.55 -8.07 -8.58
N ASP A 96 8.24 -7.86 -8.70
CA ASP A 96 7.30 -8.61 -7.87
C ASP A 96 7.38 -10.06 -8.31
N GLU A 97 7.72 -10.96 -7.38
CA GLU A 97 7.64 -12.41 -7.64
C GLU A 97 6.16 -12.83 -7.64
N THR A 98 5.42 -12.38 -8.66
CA THR A 98 4.17 -13.01 -9.08
C THR A 98 4.54 -14.01 -10.17
N PRO A 99 4.32 -15.32 -9.98
CA PRO A 99 4.59 -16.29 -11.03
C PRO A 99 3.76 -15.96 -12.28
N ALA A 100 4.34 -16.16 -13.45
CA ALA A 100 3.67 -16.01 -14.74
C ALA A 100 2.31 -16.74 -14.78
N PRO A 101 1.32 -16.26 -15.56
CA PRO A 101 0.12 -17.05 -15.82
C PRO A 101 0.55 -18.40 -16.41
N GLY A 102 0.21 -19.48 -15.69
CA GLY A 102 0.43 -20.83 -16.20
C GLY A 102 -0.24 -21.01 -17.56
N PRO A 103 0.34 -21.80 -18.47
CA PRO A 103 -0.21 -21.97 -19.80
C PRO A 103 -1.66 -22.46 -19.74
N ALA A 104 -2.51 -21.82 -20.54
CA ALA A 104 -3.85 -22.27 -20.81
C ALA A 104 -3.79 -23.74 -21.26
N GLY A 105 -4.62 -24.58 -20.64
CA GLY A 105 -4.67 -26.01 -20.91
C GLY A 105 -4.86 -26.30 -22.39
N ALA A 106 -3.99 -27.13 -22.93
CA ALA A 106 -4.23 -27.89 -24.15
C ALA A 106 -4.53 -29.36 -23.74
N PRO A 107 -5.34 -30.08 -24.52
CA PRO A 107 -6.32 -31.05 -24.02
C PRO A 107 -5.70 -32.40 -23.67
N GLU A 108 -6.13 -32.98 -22.55
CA GLU A 108 -5.91 -34.39 -22.25
C GLU A 108 -6.69 -35.25 -23.25
N ALA A 109 -5.94 -36.00 -24.06
CA ALA A 109 -6.46 -37.04 -24.92
C ALA A 109 -7.10 -38.16 -24.08
N ARG A 110 -8.30 -38.55 -24.49
CA ARG A 110 -9.07 -39.65 -23.92
C ARG A 110 -8.45 -41.00 -24.33
N GLY A 111 -8.25 -41.84 -23.33
CA GLY A 111 -8.46 -43.29 -23.42
C GLY A 111 -7.25 -44.16 -23.74
N GLU A 112 -6.84 -44.99 -22.79
CA GLU A 112 -6.98 -46.45 -22.94
C GLU A 112 -6.80 -47.18 -21.60
N ALA A 113 -7.67 -48.15 -21.37
CA ALA A 113 -7.73 -48.98 -20.18
C ALA A 113 -6.65 -50.07 -20.23
N GLY A 114 -5.93 -50.27 -19.13
CA GLY A 114 -4.97 -51.35 -18.95
C GLY A 114 -4.91 -51.78 -17.48
N THR A 115 -5.34 -53.02 -17.24
CA THR A 115 -5.63 -53.65 -15.95
C THR A 115 -4.39 -54.10 -15.14
N ARG A 116 -4.55 -54.13 -13.81
CA ARG A 116 -3.96 -55.03 -12.77
C ARG A 116 -2.59 -54.72 -12.12
N GLY A 117 -2.60 -54.83 -10.78
CA GLY A 117 -1.44 -55.02 -9.87
C GLY A 117 -1.51 -54.14 -8.61
N ASP A 118 -2.42 -54.39 -7.66
CA ASP A 118 -2.13 -55.03 -6.35
C ASP A 118 -0.82 -54.57 -5.66
N THR A 119 -0.93 -53.66 -4.68
CA THR A 119 -0.21 -53.70 -3.40
C THR A 119 -0.95 -52.85 -2.36
N GLY A 120 -1.28 -53.45 -1.22
CA GLY A 120 -2.12 -52.89 -0.14
C GLY A 120 -1.50 -51.76 0.70
N PRO A 121 -2.29 -51.19 1.64
CA PRO A 121 -1.99 -49.94 2.32
C PRO A 121 -1.18 -50.17 3.60
N ALA A 122 0.03 -49.61 3.66
CA ALA A 122 0.77 -49.49 4.92
C ALA A 122 0.22 -48.31 5.73
N ALA A 123 -0.59 -48.65 6.73
CA ALA A 123 -1.02 -47.77 7.79
C ALA A 123 0.17 -47.04 8.43
N ARG A 124 0.20 -45.71 8.33
CA ARG A 124 0.98 -44.87 9.23
C ARG A 124 0.04 -44.32 10.28
N THR A 125 0.06 -45.03 11.41
CA THR A 125 -0.32 -44.63 12.75
C THR A 125 -0.34 -43.11 12.93
N GLY A 126 -1.55 -42.60 13.18
CA GLY A 126 -1.75 -41.25 13.70
C GLY A 126 -1.00 -41.10 15.01
N ARG A 127 0.09 -40.33 14.99
CA ARG A 127 0.64 -39.75 16.19
C ARG A 127 -0.26 -38.59 16.54
N ALA A 128 -1.07 -38.78 17.59
CA ALA A 128 -1.67 -37.68 18.32
C ALA A 128 -0.53 -36.78 18.83
N GLU A 129 -0.22 -35.75 18.05
CA GLU A 129 0.60 -34.63 18.52
C GLU A 129 -0.28 -33.81 19.44
N GLY A 130 0.11 -33.75 20.72
CA GLY A 130 -0.45 -32.81 21.66
C GLY A 130 -0.41 -31.41 21.04
N ILE A 131 -1.45 -30.63 21.31
CA ILE A 131 -1.61 -29.25 20.84
C ILE A 131 -0.54 -28.39 21.53
N GLY A 132 0.70 -28.52 21.10
CA GLY A 132 1.77 -27.59 21.39
C GLY A 132 1.51 -26.34 20.55
N THR A 133 1.41 -25.19 21.20
CA THR A 133 1.21 -23.91 20.51
C THR A 133 2.34 -23.71 19.49
N GLU A 134 2.01 -23.72 18.20
CA GLU A 134 2.98 -23.65 17.11
C GLU A 134 3.91 -22.44 17.29
N ALA A 135 5.22 -22.68 17.33
CA ALA A 135 6.25 -21.67 17.55
C ALA A 135 7.18 -21.54 16.33
N ALA A 136 7.91 -20.43 16.25
CA ALA A 136 8.79 -20.16 15.12
C ALA A 136 9.93 -21.20 14.97
N THR A 137 10.23 -21.50 13.71
CA THR A 137 11.48 -22.05 13.18
C THR A 137 12.77 -21.57 13.86
N ALA A 138 13.79 -22.40 14.10
CA ALA A 138 15.16 -21.86 14.25
C ALA A 138 15.60 -21.14 12.96
N GLY A 139 15.31 -21.73 11.79
CA GLY A 139 15.55 -21.09 10.49
C GLY A 139 14.70 -19.83 10.29
N GLN A 140 13.44 -19.83 10.75
CA GLN A 140 12.58 -18.64 10.70
C GLN A 140 13.09 -17.51 11.60
N ARG A 141 13.55 -17.83 12.82
CA ARG A 141 14.17 -16.84 13.71
C ARG A 141 15.44 -16.25 13.10
N ALA A 142 16.32 -17.07 12.53
CA ALA A 142 17.54 -16.61 11.87
C ALA A 142 17.23 -15.71 10.65
N ALA A 143 16.26 -16.11 9.82
CA ALA A 143 15.85 -15.31 8.67
C ALA A 143 15.18 -13.99 9.08
N ALA A 144 14.34 -14.00 10.12
CA ALA A 144 13.75 -12.79 10.67
C ALA A 144 14.82 -11.85 11.24
N GLN A 145 15.80 -12.38 11.97
CA GLN A 145 16.93 -11.59 12.47
C GLN A 145 17.73 -10.95 11.32
N ALA A 146 18.03 -11.70 10.26
CA ALA A 146 18.73 -11.18 9.08
C ALA A 146 17.94 -10.04 8.39
N VAL A 147 16.61 -10.16 8.31
CA VAL A 147 15.75 -9.07 7.80
C VAL A 147 15.78 -7.86 8.73
N PHE A 148 15.71 -8.08 10.05
CA PHE A 148 15.79 -7.00 11.03
C PHE A 148 17.10 -6.23 10.91
N ASP A 149 18.23 -6.94 10.87
CA ASP A 149 19.56 -6.33 10.80
C ASP A 149 19.78 -5.55 9.49
N ALA A 150 19.36 -6.12 8.35
CA ALA A 150 19.46 -5.44 7.06
C ALA A 150 18.55 -4.19 6.99
N ALA A 151 17.31 -4.27 7.49
CA ALA A 151 16.40 -3.12 7.53
C ALA A 151 16.88 -2.06 8.53
N ALA A 152 17.48 -2.46 9.65
CA ALA A 152 18.07 -1.57 10.63
C ALA A 152 19.29 -0.82 10.05
N ALA A 153 20.12 -1.48 9.24
CA ALA A 153 21.22 -0.84 8.53
C ALA A 153 20.72 0.18 7.48
N VAL A 154 19.64 -0.13 6.76
CA VAL A 154 18.97 0.82 5.86
C VAL A 154 18.43 2.03 6.62
N LEU A 155 17.76 1.82 7.76
CA LEU A 155 17.27 2.90 8.61
C LEU A 155 18.40 3.74 9.21
N GLU A 156 19.50 3.13 9.64
CA GLU A 156 20.68 3.87 10.15
C GLU A 156 21.28 4.77 9.06
N ALA A 157 21.39 4.26 7.83
CA ALA A 157 21.90 5.03 6.70
C ALA A 157 20.91 6.11 6.21
N GLY A 158 19.61 5.86 6.35
CA GLY A 158 18.54 6.65 5.73
C GLY A 158 18.44 6.41 4.22
N ALA A 159 17.33 6.80 3.60
CA ALA A 159 17.13 6.67 2.15
C ALA A 159 18.27 7.32 1.33
N ASP A 160 18.77 8.47 1.79
CA ASP A 160 19.89 9.20 1.16
C ASP A 160 21.20 8.38 1.23
N GLY A 161 21.43 7.68 2.33
CA GLY A 161 22.63 6.88 2.58
C GLY A 161 22.54 5.41 2.17
N ALA A 162 21.33 4.90 1.93
CA ALA A 162 21.04 3.51 1.57
C ALA A 162 21.41 3.22 0.10
N GLY A 163 22.72 3.17 -0.17
CA GLY A 163 23.27 2.83 -1.49
C GLY A 163 22.96 1.38 -1.92
N ALA A 164 23.35 1.05 -3.15
CA ALA A 164 23.01 -0.21 -3.81
C ALA A 164 23.46 -1.46 -3.03
N VAL A 165 24.53 -1.38 -2.23
CA VAL A 165 25.01 -2.49 -1.39
C VAL A 165 24.02 -2.82 -0.27
N LEU A 166 23.57 -1.81 0.50
CA LEU A 166 22.59 -2.00 1.58
C LEU A 166 21.25 -2.50 1.02
N GLN A 167 20.84 -1.98 -0.14
CA GLN A 167 19.65 -2.47 -0.83
C GLN A 167 19.79 -3.95 -1.22
N ALA A 168 20.92 -4.36 -1.78
CA ALA A 168 21.17 -5.75 -2.18
C ALA A 168 21.24 -6.70 -0.97
N GLU A 169 21.77 -6.24 0.17
CA GLU A 169 21.75 -6.99 1.44
C GLU A 169 20.32 -7.20 1.94
N LEU A 170 19.47 -6.18 1.88
CA LEU A 170 18.05 -6.30 2.24
C LEU A 170 17.28 -7.22 1.27
N LEU A 171 17.54 -7.16 -0.04
CA LEU A 171 16.96 -8.09 -1.02
C LEU A 171 17.39 -9.54 -0.76
N ARG A 172 18.64 -9.77 -0.34
CA ARG A 172 19.12 -11.10 0.07
C ARG A 172 18.37 -11.60 1.31
N ALA A 173 18.23 -10.76 2.33
CA ALA A 173 17.50 -11.11 3.54
C ALA A 173 16.04 -11.42 3.22
N ALA A 174 15.42 -10.65 2.30
CA ALA A 174 14.08 -10.90 1.81
C ALA A 174 13.93 -12.27 1.13
N HIS A 175 14.86 -12.63 0.24
CA HIS A 175 14.87 -13.94 -0.41
C HIS A 175 15.06 -15.08 0.60
N THR A 176 15.99 -14.92 1.55
CA THR A 176 16.23 -15.89 2.62
C THR A 176 14.99 -16.10 3.50
N ALA A 177 14.28 -15.02 3.82
CA ALA A 177 13.01 -15.07 4.55
C ALA A 177 11.95 -15.85 3.77
N ARG A 178 11.83 -15.67 2.45
CA ARG A 178 10.90 -16.46 1.62
C ARG A 178 11.25 -17.95 1.63
N LEU A 179 12.52 -18.30 1.49
CA LEU A 179 12.98 -19.70 1.58
C LEU A 179 12.68 -20.32 2.96
N ALA A 180 12.69 -19.52 4.02
CA ALA A 180 12.30 -19.93 5.38
C ALA A 180 10.77 -19.94 5.61
N GLY A 181 9.95 -19.70 4.59
CA GLY A 181 8.49 -19.67 4.69
C GLY A 181 7.94 -18.39 5.34
N LEU A 182 8.63 -17.26 5.20
CA LEU A 182 8.24 -15.94 5.70
C LEU A 182 7.94 -14.95 4.55
N PRO A 183 6.92 -15.22 3.72
CA PRO A 183 6.59 -14.37 2.57
C PRO A 183 6.24 -12.93 2.95
N ARG A 184 5.61 -12.67 4.11
CA ARG A 184 5.30 -11.30 4.57
C ARG A 184 6.56 -10.48 4.83
N ALA A 185 7.53 -11.05 5.56
CA ALA A 185 8.80 -10.38 5.83
C ALA A 185 9.58 -10.12 4.53
N GLY A 186 9.59 -11.08 3.60
CA GLY A 186 10.22 -10.90 2.30
C GLY A 186 9.54 -9.84 1.44
N ALA A 187 8.22 -9.78 1.41
CA ALA A 187 7.48 -8.74 0.66
C ALA A 187 7.67 -7.35 1.27
N ALA A 188 7.61 -7.22 2.61
CA ALA A 188 7.82 -5.95 3.30
C ALA A 188 9.24 -5.41 3.05
N ALA A 189 10.26 -6.26 3.11
CA ALA A 189 11.64 -5.87 2.80
C ALA A 189 11.83 -5.39 1.35
N VAL A 190 11.17 -6.03 0.37
CA VAL A 190 11.18 -5.57 -1.03
C VAL A 190 10.50 -4.20 -1.16
N SER A 191 9.37 -3.98 -0.46
CA SER A 191 8.68 -2.68 -0.44
C SER A 191 9.59 -1.55 0.07
N VAL A 192 10.39 -1.80 1.11
CA VAL A 192 11.40 -0.85 1.60
C VAL A 192 12.42 -0.51 0.50
N VAL A 193 12.97 -1.51 -0.21
CA VAL A 193 13.94 -1.27 -1.28
C VAL A 193 13.33 -0.45 -2.42
N THR A 194 12.10 -0.77 -2.83
CA THR A 194 11.37 0.01 -3.83
C THR A 194 11.16 1.45 -3.39
N GLY A 195 10.75 1.68 -2.13
CA GLY A 195 10.57 3.02 -1.58
C GLY A 195 11.87 3.82 -1.47
N VAL A 196 13.00 3.18 -1.12
CA VAL A 196 14.34 3.80 -1.11
C VAL A 196 14.78 4.16 -2.52
N ARG A 197 14.57 3.29 -3.52
CA ARG A 197 14.91 3.59 -4.92
C ARG A 197 14.11 4.77 -5.45
N ALA A 198 12.80 4.79 -5.20
CA ALA A 198 11.93 5.91 -5.56
C ALA A 198 12.37 7.23 -4.91
N ALA A 199 12.79 7.20 -3.63
CA ALA A 199 13.33 8.38 -2.95
C ALA A 199 14.60 8.90 -3.66
N ARG A 200 15.55 7.99 -3.94
CA ARG A 200 16.85 8.33 -4.55
C ARG A 200 16.75 8.79 -6.01
N SER A 201 15.74 8.32 -6.75
CA SER A 201 15.47 8.77 -8.12
C SER A 201 14.63 10.05 -8.19
N ALA A 202 14.29 10.65 -7.03
CA ALA A 202 13.38 11.77 -6.93
C ALA A 202 12.04 11.52 -7.65
N ASP A 203 11.50 10.30 -7.50
CA ASP A 203 10.23 9.90 -8.09
C ASP A 203 9.11 10.83 -7.57
N PRO A 204 8.33 11.50 -8.45
CA PRO A 204 7.21 12.34 -8.04
C PRO A 204 6.14 11.61 -7.21
N GLY A 205 6.01 10.29 -7.38
CA GLY A 205 5.12 9.42 -6.62
C GLY A 205 5.67 9.01 -5.24
N HIS A 206 6.94 9.28 -4.94
CA HIS A 206 7.52 8.93 -3.65
C HIS A 206 6.80 9.67 -2.51
N ARG A 207 6.50 8.95 -1.42
CA ARG A 207 5.95 9.50 -0.18
C ARG A 207 6.75 8.97 1.00
N LEU A 208 7.36 9.87 1.76
CA LEU A 208 8.18 9.52 2.93
C LEU A 208 7.41 8.72 3.99
N ALA A 209 6.13 9.05 4.19
CA ALA A 209 5.26 8.31 5.11
C ALA A 209 5.08 6.85 4.69
N GLY A 210 4.96 6.57 3.39
CA GLY A 210 4.87 5.20 2.88
C GLY A 210 6.14 4.39 3.13
N LEU A 211 7.31 5.00 2.94
CA LEU A 211 8.59 4.35 3.27
C LEU A 211 8.75 4.13 4.78
N ALA A 212 8.32 5.09 5.61
CA ALA A 212 8.32 4.94 7.06
C ALA A 212 7.42 3.77 7.51
N GLY A 213 6.21 3.67 6.94
CA GLY A 213 5.31 2.54 7.18
C GLY A 213 5.92 1.20 6.77
N ALA A 214 6.52 1.11 5.57
CA ALA A 214 7.17 -0.12 5.10
C ALA A 214 8.34 -0.55 6.00
N LEU A 215 9.13 0.40 6.52
CA LEU A 215 10.19 0.12 7.48
C LEU A 215 9.64 -0.35 8.84
N ALA A 216 8.58 0.30 9.34
CA ALA A 216 7.92 -0.10 10.58
C ALA A 216 7.32 -1.51 10.46
N ASP A 217 6.67 -1.83 9.34
CA ASP A 217 6.13 -3.15 9.05
C ASP A 217 7.23 -4.23 8.96
N THR A 218 8.34 -3.92 8.28
CA THR A 218 9.47 -4.85 8.11
C THR A 218 10.15 -5.12 9.45
N LEU A 219 10.54 -4.07 10.18
CA LEU A 219 11.19 -4.17 11.49
C LEU A 219 10.24 -4.79 12.53
N GLY A 220 8.97 -4.38 12.55
CA GLY A 220 7.96 -4.90 13.46
C GLY A 220 7.68 -6.39 13.24
N THR A 221 7.48 -6.81 11.99
CA THR A 221 7.27 -8.22 11.66
C THR A 221 8.48 -9.07 12.05
N ALA A 222 9.69 -8.62 11.70
CA ALA A 222 10.93 -9.32 12.01
C ALA A 222 11.22 -9.38 13.51
N HIS A 223 10.95 -8.30 14.25
CA HIS A 223 11.14 -8.22 15.69
C HIS A 223 10.14 -9.07 16.48
N ARG A 224 8.87 -9.10 16.06
CA ARG A 224 7.81 -9.81 16.79
C ARG A 224 7.83 -11.32 16.56
N LEU A 225 8.22 -11.76 15.36
CA LEU A 225 8.14 -13.15 14.93
C LEU A 225 8.81 -14.17 15.87
N PRO A 226 10.02 -13.93 16.43
CA PRO A 226 10.66 -14.87 17.36
C PRO A 226 9.85 -15.18 18.62
N HIS A 227 8.92 -14.28 19.00
CA HIS A 227 8.13 -14.35 20.22
C HIS A 227 6.65 -14.73 19.97
N ALA A 228 6.25 -14.87 18.71
CA ALA A 228 4.87 -15.14 18.33
C ALA A 228 4.58 -16.64 18.31
N THR A 229 3.35 -17.00 18.68
CA THR A 229 2.87 -18.38 18.68
C THR A 229 1.45 -18.48 18.11
N GLY A 230 1.09 -19.65 17.56
CA GLY A 230 -0.28 -19.93 17.10
C GLY A 230 -0.79 -18.95 16.03
N PRO A 231 -2.01 -18.40 16.16
CA PRO A 231 -2.61 -17.52 15.15
C PRO A 231 -1.78 -16.26 14.83
N GLU A 232 -1.08 -15.72 15.82
CA GLU A 232 -0.20 -14.55 15.63
C GLU A 232 0.98 -14.91 14.71
N LEU A 233 1.63 -16.05 14.96
CA LEU A 233 2.72 -16.53 14.13
C LEU A 233 2.26 -16.77 12.69
N ALA A 234 1.07 -17.35 12.50
CA ALA A 234 0.48 -17.54 11.18
C ALA A 234 0.25 -16.20 10.43
N ARG A 235 -0.17 -15.14 11.14
CA ARG A 235 -0.32 -13.79 10.57
C ARG A 235 1.03 -13.18 10.18
N LEU A 236 2.05 -13.32 11.03
CA LEU A 236 3.39 -12.76 10.81
C LEU A 236 4.17 -13.46 9.69
N ARG A 237 4.00 -14.77 9.52
CA ARG A 237 4.53 -15.49 8.35
C ARG A 237 3.94 -14.94 7.06
N GLY A 238 2.65 -14.63 7.07
CA GLY A 238 1.86 -14.29 5.90
C GLY A 238 1.58 -15.51 5.02
N ARG A 239 0.96 -15.30 3.87
CA ARG A 239 0.63 -16.35 2.89
C ARG A 239 1.14 -15.92 1.53
N ALA A 240 1.89 -16.79 0.85
CA ALA A 240 2.49 -16.49 -0.46
C ALA A 240 1.43 -16.34 -1.57
N ARG A 241 0.39 -17.18 -1.54
CA ARG A 241 -0.80 -17.09 -2.40
C ARG A 241 -1.99 -17.58 -1.59
N GLN A 242 -3.05 -16.79 -1.54
CA GLN A 242 -4.30 -17.27 -0.96
C GLN A 242 -5.08 -17.99 -2.06
N PRO A 243 -5.35 -19.31 -1.93
CA PRO A 243 -6.15 -20.01 -2.91
C PRO A 243 -7.53 -19.37 -2.95
N TYR A 244 -8.05 -19.18 -4.15
CA TYR A 244 -9.46 -18.85 -4.30
C TYR A 244 -10.26 -20.03 -3.75
N ARG A 245 -11.27 -19.74 -2.94
CA ARG A 245 -12.20 -20.75 -2.44
C ARG A 245 -13.46 -20.74 -3.30
N PRO A 246 -14.07 -21.90 -3.56
CA PRO A 246 -15.39 -21.93 -4.17
C PRO A 246 -16.37 -21.20 -3.26
N ASP A 247 -17.13 -20.26 -3.82
CA ASP A 247 -18.20 -19.53 -3.13
C ASP A 247 -19.57 -19.83 -3.80
N GLY A 248 -19.63 -20.92 -4.58
CA GLY A 248 -20.86 -21.43 -5.19
C GLY A 248 -21.47 -20.47 -6.21
N SER A 249 -22.73 -20.08 -5.98
CA SER A 249 -23.47 -19.12 -6.79
C SER A 249 -23.57 -17.78 -6.06
N LEU A 250 -23.14 -16.70 -6.72
CA LEU A 250 -23.19 -15.34 -6.18
C LEU A 250 -24.12 -14.46 -7.00
N ARG A 251 -24.93 -13.66 -6.32
CA ARG A 251 -25.62 -12.51 -6.91
C ARG A 251 -24.93 -11.24 -6.45
N LEU A 252 -24.35 -10.51 -7.40
CA LEU A 252 -23.56 -9.32 -7.15
C LEU A 252 -24.24 -8.08 -7.75
N TYR A 253 -24.06 -6.96 -7.07
CA TYR A 253 -24.56 -5.64 -7.43
C TYR A 253 -23.36 -4.70 -7.53
N GLY A 254 -23.18 -4.05 -8.68
CA GLY A 254 -22.11 -3.09 -8.86
C GLY A 254 -22.23 -1.87 -7.94
N LEU A 255 -21.10 -1.41 -7.41
CA LEU A 255 -21.02 -0.25 -6.53
C LEU A 255 -20.42 0.96 -7.25
N PHE A 256 -19.14 0.87 -7.62
CA PHE A 256 -18.36 1.91 -8.29
C PHE A 256 -17.09 1.30 -8.90
N CYS A 257 -16.40 2.06 -9.73
CA CYS A 257 -15.09 1.71 -10.27
C CYS A 257 -14.07 2.78 -9.87
N GLU A 258 -12.87 2.38 -9.43
CA GLU A 258 -11.76 3.32 -9.19
C GLU A 258 -10.59 3.02 -10.13
N PRO A 259 -9.87 4.06 -10.61
CA PRO A 259 -8.62 3.86 -11.31
C PRO A 259 -7.56 3.34 -10.33
N VAL A 260 -6.66 2.50 -10.83
CA VAL A 260 -5.43 2.14 -10.14
C VAL A 260 -4.30 2.84 -10.85
N LEU A 261 -3.52 3.61 -10.09
CA LEU A 261 -2.27 4.20 -10.55
C LEU A 261 -1.28 4.15 -9.39
N THR A 262 -0.28 3.29 -9.51
CA THR A 262 0.70 3.00 -8.44
C THR A 262 2.06 3.57 -8.78
N ALA A 263 2.83 3.97 -7.76
CA ALA A 263 4.22 4.38 -7.92
C ALA A 263 5.11 3.24 -8.46
N THR A 264 4.71 1.98 -8.26
CA THR A 264 5.36 0.78 -8.79
C THR A 264 5.17 0.58 -10.29
N GLY A 265 4.53 1.51 -11.00
CA GLY A 265 4.36 1.46 -12.45
C GLY A 265 3.23 0.53 -12.92
N TYR A 266 2.34 0.13 -12.02
CA TYR A 266 1.09 -0.56 -12.38
C TYR A 266 -0.05 0.44 -12.48
N ALA A 267 -0.88 0.24 -13.50
CA ALA A 267 -2.07 1.02 -13.74
C ALA A 267 -3.23 0.14 -14.22
N GLY A 268 -4.46 0.60 -14.02
CA GLY A 268 -5.64 -0.18 -14.36
C GLY A 268 -6.92 0.34 -13.73
N ALA A 269 -7.89 -0.55 -13.54
CA ALA A 269 -9.13 -0.24 -12.85
C ALA A 269 -9.55 -1.38 -11.92
N VAL A 270 -10.24 -1.03 -10.84
CA VAL A 270 -10.87 -1.96 -9.90
C VAL A 270 -12.34 -1.62 -9.81
N THR A 271 -13.20 -2.58 -10.13
CA THR A 271 -14.64 -2.48 -9.91
C THR A 271 -15.01 -3.17 -8.61
N TRP A 272 -15.76 -2.46 -7.79
CA TRP A 272 -16.32 -2.96 -6.55
C TRP A 272 -17.76 -3.41 -6.76
N THR A 273 -18.10 -4.53 -6.15
CA THR A 273 -19.44 -5.12 -6.15
C THR A 273 -19.79 -5.58 -4.74
N ALA A 274 -21.07 -5.69 -4.42
CA ALA A 274 -21.54 -6.29 -3.16
C ALA A 274 -22.53 -7.43 -3.44
N ASP A 275 -22.63 -8.40 -2.55
CA ASP A 275 -23.77 -9.32 -2.53
C ASP A 275 -24.96 -8.76 -1.73
N ALA A 276 -26.04 -9.54 -1.61
CA ALA A 276 -27.24 -9.14 -0.90
C ALA A 276 -27.05 -8.97 0.62
N ASP A 277 -25.98 -9.57 1.17
CA ASP A 277 -25.61 -9.45 2.59
C ASP A 277 -24.65 -8.28 2.84
N GLY A 278 -24.28 -7.54 1.79
CA GLY A 278 -23.35 -6.41 1.86
C GLY A 278 -21.89 -6.83 1.92
N ARG A 279 -21.55 -8.10 1.66
CA ARG A 279 -20.15 -8.52 1.52
C ARG A 279 -19.61 -8.04 0.19
N LEU A 280 -18.41 -7.50 0.24
CA LEU A 280 -17.80 -6.76 -0.86
C LEU A 280 -16.81 -7.63 -1.64
N TYR A 281 -16.87 -7.52 -2.96
CA TYR A 281 -16.03 -8.24 -3.91
C TYR A 281 -15.41 -7.30 -4.94
N THR A 282 -14.23 -7.66 -5.43
CA THR A 282 -13.48 -6.88 -6.41
C THR A 282 -13.21 -7.64 -7.70
N VAL A 283 -13.22 -6.87 -8.78
CA VAL A 283 -12.78 -7.28 -10.11
C VAL A 283 -11.74 -6.29 -10.59
N SER A 284 -10.57 -6.77 -11.00
CA SER A 284 -9.42 -5.90 -11.30
C SER A 284 -8.82 -6.23 -12.67
N ASP A 285 -8.57 -5.19 -13.48
CA ASP A 285 -7.64 -5.24 -14.62
C ASP A 285 -6.50 -4.29 -14.30
N VAL A 286 -5.44 -4.82 -13.68
CA VAL A 286 -4.24 -4.07 -13.30
C VAL A 286 -3.03 -4.74 -13.93
N ALA A 287 -2.26 -3.98 -14.68
CA ALA A 287 -0.99 -4.44 -15.24
C ALA A 287 -0.01 -3.26 -15.33
N PRO A 288 1.26 -3.51 -15.67
CA PRO A 288 2.21 -2.42 -15.90
C PRO A 288 1.67 -1.39 -16.90
N GLY A 289 1.79 -0.10 -16.56
CA GLY A 289 1.29 1.01 -17.37
C GLY A 289 1.22 2.34 -16.60
N GLY A 290 0.94 3.40 -17.35
CA GLY A 290 0.77 4.76 -16.82
C GLY A 290 -0.69 5.24 -16.78
N PRO A 291 -0.92 6.55 -16.59
CA PRO A 291 -2.27 7.11 -16.41
C PRO A 291 -3.25 6.78 -17.55
N ALA A 292 -2.78 6.71 -18.80
CA ALA A 292 -3.62 6.33 -19.94
C ALA A 292 -4.19 4.90 -19.83
N ARG A 293 -3.46 3.98 -19.19
CA ARG A 293 -3.98 2.64 -18.88
C ARG A 293 -5.00 2.71 -17.76
N ALA A 294 -4.75 3.52 -16.72
CA ALA A 294 -5.66 3.66 -15.59
C ALA A 294 -7.05 4.14 -16.04
N THR A 295 -7.10 5.11 -16.94
CA THR A 295 -8.36 5.59 -17.51
C THR A 295 -8.94 4.60 -18.51
N GLY A 296 -8.15 4.09 -19.46
CA GLY A 296 -8.64 3.19 -20.50
C GLY A 296 -9.09 1.81 -20.02
N ALA A 297 -8.61 1.34 -18.86
CA ALA A 297 -9.03 0.06 -18.28
C ALA A 297 -10.51 0.04 -17.87
N ALA A 298 -11.09 1.21 -17.54
CA ALA A 298 -12.50 1.31 -17.18
C ALA A 298 -13.45 0.87 -18.31
N ASP A 299 -13.02 1.05 -19.57
CA ASP A 299 -13.81 0.72 -20.76
C ASP A 299 -13.38 -0.62 -21.39
N ARG A 300 -12.46 -1.36 -20.75
CA ARG A 300 -12.09 -2.72 -21.18
C ARG A 300 -13.06 -3.74 -20.62
N ALA A 301 -13.36 -4.76 -21.44
CA ALA A 301 -14.21 -5.87 -21.05
C ALA A 301 -13.57 -6.69 -19.91
N VAL A 302 -14.32 -6.84 -18.84
CA VAL A 302 -14.06 -7.74 -17.72
C VAL A 302 -14.22 -9.17 -18.20
N ARG A 303 -13.19 -9.99 -18.00
CA ARG A 303 -13.24 -11.42 -18.30
C ARG A 303 -13.63 -12.21 -17.05
N ILE A 304 -14.93 -12.35 -16.79
CA ILE A 304 -15.46 -13.28 -15.77
C ILE A 304 -16.42 -14.23 -16.46
N GLY A 305 -16.05 -15.52 -16.50
CA GLY A 305 -16.77 -16.51 -17.29
C GLY A 305 -16.95 -16.04 -18.74
N ASP A 306 -18.20 -16.08 -19.22
CA ASP A 306 -18.56 -15.69 -20.59
C ASP A 306 -19.16 -14.27 -20.68
N THR A 307 -19.14 -13.48 -19.59
CA THR A 307 -19.62 -12.08 -19.65
C THR A 307 -18.65 -11.16 -20.38
N ALA A 308 -19.22 -10.18 -21.10
CA ALA A 308 -18.50 -9.10 -21.77
C ALA A 308 -19.05 -7.75 -21.30
N LEU A 309 -18.94 -7.46 -19.99
CA LEU A 309 -19.21 -6.13 -19.44
C LEU A 309 -17.91 -5.36 -19.31
N THR A 310 -17.90 -4.08 -19.61
CA THR A 310 -16.78 -3.20 -19.21
C THR A 310 -16.77 -2.98 -17.69
N HIS A 311 -15.67 -2.52 -17.14
CA HIS A 311 -15.60 -2.14 -15.71
C HIS A 311 -16.63 -1.05 -15.36
N ARG A 312 -16.82 -0.07 -16.25
CA ARG A 312 -17.81 1.00 -16.13
C ARG A 312 -19.25 0.49 -16.16
N GLU A 313 -19.54 -0.52 -16.98
CA GLU A 313 -20.85 -1.17 -17.01
C GLU A 313 -21.07 -2.07 -15.79
N LEU A 314 -20.08 -2.87 -15.42
CA LEU A 314 -20.15 -3.75 -14.25
C LEU A 314 -20.35 -2.97 -12.97
N SER A 315 -19.76 -1.78 -12.85
CA SER A 315 -19.99 -0.95 -11.67
C SER A 315 -21.49 -0.62 -11.53
N ARG A 316 -22.25 -0.50 -12.63
CA ARG A 316 -23.68 -0.10 -12.66
C ARG A 316 -24.64 -1.28 -12.73
N ALA A 317 -24.21 -2.40 -13.31
CA ALA A 317 -25.04 -3.58 -13.53
C ALA A 317 -25.05 -4.53 -12.32
N GLY A 318 -25.89 -5.57 -12.41
CA GLY A 318 -25.75 -6.76 -11.57
C GLY A 318 -25.01 -7.85 -12.31
N LEU A 319 -24.45 -8.81 -11.56
CA LEU A 319 -23.80 -9.99 -12.10
C LEU A 319 -24.31 -11.22 -11.34
N ALA A 320 -24.78 -12.23 -12.07
CA ALA A 320 -25.05 -13.55 -11.51
C ALA A 320 -23.87 -14.46 -11.90
N VAL A 321 -23.16 -14.99 -10.90
CA VAL A 321 -21.97 -15.83 -11.09
C VAL A 321 -22.26 -17.22 -10.54
N SER A 322 -21.97 -18.26 -11.31
CA SER A 322 -21.98 -19.65 -10.86
C SER A 322 -20.58 -20.25 -10.93
N GLY A 323 -20.26 -21.13 -9.97
CA GLY A 323 -18.90 -21.66 -9.81
C GLY A 323 -17.91 -20.59 -9.37
N ALA A 324 -18.38 -19.54 -8.67
CA ALA A 324 -17.54 -18.42 -8.27
C ALA A 324 -16.36 -18.90 -7.43
N THR A 325 -15.20 -18.33 -7.70
CA THR A 325 -14.00 -18.54 -6.90
C THR A 325 -13.59 -17.20 -6.31
N VAL A 326 -13.37 -17.12 -5.00
CA VAL A 326 -13.13 -15.84 -4.31
C VAL A 326 -11.88 -15.92 -3.44
N SER A 327 -11.01 -14.92 -3.52
CA SER A 327 -9.89 -14.80 -2.58
C SER A 327 -10.40 -14.42 -1.18
N PRO A 328 -9.64 -14.68 -0.09
CA PRO A 328 -10.00 -14.18 1.23
C PRO A 328 -10.10 -12.65 1.32
N THR A 329 -9.51 -11.92 0.37
CA THR A 329 -9.64 -10.46 0.24
C THR A 329 -10.84 -10.02 -0.61
N GLY A 330 -11.68 -10.96 -1.07
CA GLY A 330 -12.89 -10.67 -1.85
C GLY A 330 -12.65 -10.53 -3.36
N ARG A 331 -11.47 -10.83 -3.89
CA ARG A 331 -11.24 -10.78 -5.34
C ARG A 331 -11.94 -11.95 -6.02
N LEU A 332 -12.67 -11.67 -7.10
CA LEU A 332 -13.31 -12.70 -7.93
C LEU A 332 -12.31 -13.32 -8.90
N GLY A 333 -12.32 -14.64 -8.99
CA GLY A 333 -11.51 -15.42 -9.93
C GLY A 333 -12.25 -15.64 -11.24
N ALA A 334 -11.50 -15.75 -12.33
CA ALA A 334 -11.99 -16.00 -13.69
C ALA A 334 -11.62 -17.41 -14.19
N GLY A 335 -11.68 -18.42 -13.31
CA GLY A 335 -11.31 -19.79 -13.65
C GLY A 335 -12.25 -20.43 -14.69
N ALA A 336 -11.82 -21.50 -15.35
CA ALA A 336 -12.56 -22.17 -16.42
C ALA A 336 -13.95 -22.71 -16.03
N GLY A 337 -14.19 -22.94 -14.73
CA GLY A 337 -15.48 -23.36 -14.19
C GLY A 337 -16.41 -22.21 -13.80
N VAL A 338 -15.97 -20.96 -13.92
CA VAL A 338 -16.77 -19.77 -13.59
C VAL A 338 -17.64 -19.42 -14.79
N ARG A 339 -18.96 -19.32 -14.57
CA ARG A 339 -19.89 -18.73 -15.53
C ARG A 339 -20.48 -17.48 -14.92
N ALA A 340 -20.65 -16.45 -15.73
CA ALA A 340 -21.32 -15.24 -15.29
C ALA A 340 -22.26 -14.73 -16.37
N VAL A 341 -23.34 -14.09 -15.94
CA VAL A 341 -24.33 -13.46 -16.82
C VAL A 341 -24.70 -12.09 -16.25
N ARG A 342 -24.85 -11.10 -17.13
CA ARG A 342 -25.36 -9.77 -16.75
C ARG A 342 -26.74 -9.93 -16.11
N ALA A 343 -26.97 -9.20 -15.03
CA ALA A 343 -28.25 -9.15 -14.36
C ALA A 343 -28.64 -7.71 -14.00
N SER A 344 -29.85 -7.54 -13.47
CA SER A 344 -30.32 -6.25 -12.96
C SER A 344 -29.43 -5.75 -11.81
N GLY A 345 -28.97 -4.51 -11.91
CA GLY A 345 -28.29 -3.81 -10.81
C GLY A 345 -29.28 -3.29 -9.77
N ALA A 346 -28.75 -2.57 -8.79
CA ALA A 346 -29.52 -1.80 -7.80
C ALA A 346 -28.91 -0.40 -7.69
N THR A 347 -29.74 0.61 -7.47
CA THR A 347 -29.24 1.94 -7.09
C THR A 347 -28.74 1.88 -5.65
N TRP A 348 -27.88 2.82 -5.25
CA TRP A 348 -27.37 2.84 -3.87
C TRP A 348 -28.49 2.97 -2.83
N ARG A 349 -29.61 3.62 -3.19
CA ARG A 349 -30.81 3.82 -2.35
C ARG A 349 -31.85 2.70 -2.41
N ALA A 350 -31.56 1.61 -3.13
CA ALA A 350 -32.45 0.47 -3.20
C ALA A 350 -31.84 -0.73 -2.47
N GLU A 351 -32.70 -1.62 -1.96
CA GLU A 351 -32.29 -2.95 -1.53
C GLU A 351 -31.61 -3.70 -2.69
N PRO A 352 -30.50 -4.45 -2.43
CA PRO A 352 -29.91 -4.69 -1.11
C PRO A 352 -28.80 -3.69 -0.70
N LEU A 353 -28.45 -2.75 -1.56
CA LEU A 353 -27.27 -1.89 -1.35
C LEU A 353 -27.45 -0.87 -0.24
N GLU A 354 -28.67 -0.45 0.06
CA GLU A 354 -28.93 0.56 1.08
C GLU A 354 -28.38 0.19 2.48
N LYS A 355 -28.29 -1.11 2.78
CA LYS A 355 -27.74 -1.64 4.04
C LYS A 355 -26.29 -1.23 4.28
N LEU A 356 -25.50 -1.01 3.23
CA LEU A 356 -24.11 -0.56 3.36
C LEU A 356 -24.04 0.84 4.00
N TRP A 357 -24.99 1.71 3.65
CA TRP A 357 -25.11 3.06 4.21
C TRP A 357 -25.85 3.12 5.55
N ALA A 358 -26.55 2.05 5.94
CA ALA A 358 -27.22 1.97 7.23
C ALA A 358 -26.25 1.71 8.41
N VAL A 359 -25.04 1.22 8.13
CA VAL A 359 -24.01 0.99 9.16
C VAL A 359 -23.46 2.32 9.67
N PRO A 360 -23.42 2.56 11.00
CA PRO A 360 -22.87 3.80 11.55
C PRO A 360 -21.42 4.06 11.14
N ALA A 361 -21.07 5.31 10.84
CA ALA A 361 -19.74 5.69 10.37
C ALA A 361 -18.61 5.21 11.30
N ALA A 362 -18.80 5.32 12.62
CA ALA A 362 -17.83 4.86 13.62
C ALA A 362 -17.53 3.36 13.52
N GLU A 363 -18.55 2.52 13.31
CA GLU A 363 -18.36 1.08 13.11
C GLU A 363 -17.63 0.77 11.79
N GLN A 364 -17.93 1.53 10.73
CA GLN A 364 -17.20 1.41 9.46
C GLN A 364 -15.72 1.76 9.63
N VAL A 365 -15.42 2.83 10.37
CA VAL A 365 -14.04 3.26 10.69
C VAL A 365 -13.30 2.20 11.53
N ALA A 366 -13.93 1.66 12.57
CA ALA A 366 -13.32 0.60 13.39
C ALA A 366 -12.93 -0.61 12.53
N ARG A 367 -13.84 -1.07 11.65
CA ARG A 367 -13.57 -2.18 10.70
C ARG A 367 -12.43 -1.85 9.73
N ALA A 368 -12.37 -0.62 9.22
CA ALA A 368 -11.31 -0.19 8.32
C ALA A 368 -9.93 -0.18 9.00
N LEU A 369 -9.85 0.25 10.26
CA LEU A 369 -8.61 0.30 11.04
C LEU A 369 -8.09 -1.10 11.45
N ASP A 370 -8.99 -2.08 11.59
CA ASP A 370 -8.65 -3.46 11.94
C ASP A 370 -8.16 -4.31 10.74
N GLY A 371 -7.95 -3.68 9.58
CA GLY A 371 -7.47 -4.36 8.37
C GLY A 371 -8.57 -5.07 7.59
N GLY A 372 -9.84 -4.69 7.82
CA GLY A 372 -10.94 -4.97 6.91
C GLY A 372 -10.80 -4.20 5.58
N GLN A 373 -11.85 -4.21 4.77
CA GLN A 373 -11.90 -3.31 3.61
C GLN A 373 -12.07 -1.87 4.08
N ASP A 374 -11.29 -0.96 3.50
CA ASP A 374 -11.11 0.42 3.96
C ASP A 374 -12.16 1.41 3.41
N LEU A 375 -13.24 0.88 2.83
CA LEU A 375 -14.33 1.66 2.26
C LEU A 375 -15.32 2.12 3.31
N LEU A 376 -15.73 3.38 3.20
CA LEU A 376 -16.76 4.04 3.98
C LEU A 376 -17.93 4.38 3.05
N PHE A 377 -19.13 3.97 3.45
CA PHE A 377 -20.40 4.24 2.79
C PHE A 377 -21.15 5.27 3.64
N LEU A 378 -21.05 6.54 3.24
CA LEU A 378 -21.53 7.68 4.03
C LEU A 378 -22.59 8.46 3.28
N GLU A 379 -23.51 9.07 4.01
CA GLU A 379 -24.41 10.11 3.46
C GLU A 379 -23.95 11.46 4.00
N VAL A 380 -23.70 12.40 3.08
CA VAL A 380 -23.07 13.68 3.42
C VAL A 380 -23.77 14.85 2.75
N ALA A 381 -23.72 16.02 3.37
CA ALA A 381 -24.10 17.30 2.76
C ALA A 381 -22.86 18.18 2.65
N VAL A 382 -22.54 18.67 1.45
CA VAL A 382 -21.35 19.53 1.26
C VAL A 382 -21.63 20.89 1.89
N THR A 383 -20.76 21.31 2.81
CA THR A 383 -20.90 22.56 3.57
C THR A 383 -19.90 23.62 3.14
N GLY A 384 -18.80 23.25 2.48
CA GLY A 384 -17.85 24.22 1.96
C GLY A 384 -16.53 23.61 1.51
N THR A 385 -15.49 24.44 1.43
CA THR A 385 -14.14 24.03 1.10
C THR A 385 -13.11 24.64 2.04
N VAL A 386 -12.03 23.90 2.25
CA VAL A 386 -10.90 24.33 3.06
C VAL A 386 -9.60 24.07 2.31
N ARG A 387 -8.70 25.05 2.36
CA ARG A 387 -7.34 24.90 1.82
C ARG A 387 -6.40 24.44 2.93
N GLU A 388 -5.77 23.30 2.71
CA GLU A 388 -4.75 22.74 3.60
C GLU A 388 -3.40 22.63 2.90
N ALA A 389 -2.35 22.30 3.67
CA ALA A 389 -1.01 22.09 3.12
C ALA A 389 -0.96 20.95 2.07
N ALA A 390 -1.85 19.97 2.20
CA ALA A 390 -1.94 18.84 1.28
C ALA A 390 -2.79 19.13 0.03
N GLY A 391 -3.59 20.20 0.00
CA GLY A 391 -4.49 20.51 -1.11
C GLY A 391 -5.84 21.10 -0.69
N ASP A 392 -6.75 21.18 -1.65
CA ASP A 392 -8.16 21.49 -1.39
C ASP A 392 -8.86 20.28 -0.79
N CYS A 393 -9.67 20.51 0.25
CA CYS A 393 -10.60 19.52 0.78
C CYS A 393 -12.03 20.08 0.72
N LEU A 394 -13.00 19.23 0.42
CA LEU A 394 -14.39 19.54 0.71
C LEU A 394 -14.64 19.35 2.20
N LEU A 395 -15.42 20.26 2.77
CA LEU A 395 -16.06 20.07 4.05
C LEU A 395 -17.47 19.55 3.80
N ALA A 396 -17.84 18.51 4.52
CA ALA A 396 -19.17 17.96 4.47
C ALA A 396 -19.69 17.64 5.87
N ASP A 397 -20.98 17.83 6.10
CA ASP A 397 -21.68 17.31 7.26
C ASP A 397 -22.04 15.84 7.01
N CYS A 398 -21.69 14.97 7.96
CA CYS A 398 -22.03 13.56 7.97
C CYS A 398 -22.75 13.24 9.29
N ALA A 399 -24.05 13.53 9.35
CA ALA A 399 -24.86 13.37 10.56
C ALA A 399 -24.31 14.18 11.76
N GLY A 400 -23.99 15.46 11.54
CA GLY A 400 -23.40 16.35 12.55
C GLY A 400 -21.88 16.29 12.65
N LEU A 401 -21.24 15.31 11.98
CA LEU A 401 -19.79 15.19 11.89
C LEU A 401 -19.25 16.09 10.77
N THR A 402 -18.32 17.01 11.08
CA THR A 402 -17.58 17.73 10.03
C THR A 402 -16.50 16.82 9.43
N LEU A 403 -16.79 16.30 8.24
CA LEU A 403 -15.93 15.42 7.46
C LEU A 403 -15.09 16.22 6.45
N ARG A 404 -13.79 15.92 6.39
CA ARG A 404 -12.87 16.42 5.36
C ARG A 404 -12.71 15.40 4.25
N LEU A 405 -13.15 15.73 3.04
CA LEU A 405 -13.01 14.88 1.85
C LEU A 405 -11.90 15.40 0.94
N ALA A 406 -10.91 14.56 0.67
CA ALA A 406 -9.78 14.86 -0.22
C ALA A 406 -9.83 14.02 -1.51
N THR A 407 -8.99 14.38 -2.48
CA THR A 407 -8.80 13.62 -3.73
C THR A 407 -8.17 12.26 -3.45
N ALA A 408 -8.70 11.19 -4.06
CA ALA A 408 -8.09 9.86 -4.00
C ALA A 408 -6.78 9.75 -4.80
N HIS A 409 -6.66 10.54 -5.87
CA HIS A 409 -5.45 10.67 -6.67
C HIS A 409 -5.21 12.13 -7.05
N ASP A 410 -3.94 12.54 -7.05
CA ASP A 410 -3.51 13.89 -7.42
C ASP A 410 -2.96 13.99 -8.85
N ASP A 411 -2.91 12.86 -9.59
CA ASP A 411 -2.41 12.85 -10.96
C ASP A 411 -3.33 13.70 -11.87
N PRO A 412 -2.78 14.68 -12.62
CA PRO A 412 -3.58 15.59 -13.43
C PRO A 412 -4.32 14.92 -14.59
N ALA A 413 -3.94 13.69 -14.98
CA ALA A 413 -4.67 12.93 -15.99
C ALA A 413 -6.01 12.38 -15.46
N LEU A 414 -6.18 12.30 -14.13
CA LEU A 414 -7.40 11.81 -13.49
C LEU A 414 -8.33 12.99 -13.11
N PRO A 415 -9.66 12.86 -13.28
CA PRO A 415 -10.62 13.93 -13.05
C PRO A 415 -10.87 14.26 -11.56
N CYS A 416 -10.26 13.53 -10.61
CA CYS A 416 -10.50 13.65 -9.17
C CYS A 416 -10.54 15.10 -8.67
N ARG A 417 -9.50 15.88 -9.01
CA ARG A 417 -9.34 17.26 -8.52
C ARG A 417 -10.36 18.22 -9.12
N ASP A 418 -10.63 18.09 -10.40
CA ASP A 418 -11.61 18.95 -11.10
C ASP A 418 -13.03 18.64 -10.61
N ASN A 419 -13.35 17.36 -10.45
CA ASN A 419 -14.62 16.92 -9.90
C ASN A 419 -14.81 17.41 -8.45
N LEU A 420 -13.77 17.33 -7.62
CA LEU A 420 -13.84 17.84 -6.24
C LEU A 420 -14.17 19.34 -6.21
N ARG A 421 -13.59 20.13 -7.11
CA ARG A 421 -13.90 21.56 -7.25
C ARG A 421 -15.33 21.83 -7.72
N LEU A 422 -15.86 21.02 -8.64
CA LEU A 422 -17.24 21.16 -9.11
C LEU A 422 -18.24 20.76 -8.01
N LEU A 423 -17.94 19.69 -7.27
CA LEU A 423 -18.77 19.26 -6.13
C LEU A 423 -18.83 20.31 -5.02
N ALA A 424 -17.78 21.11 -4.83
CA ALA A 424 -17.82 22.26 -3.91
C ALA A 424 -18.92 23.27 -4.27
N ALA A 425 -19.16 23.47 -5.57
CA ALA A 425 -20.17 24.41 -6.08
C ALA A 425 -21.59 23.81 -6.09
N ALA A 426 -21.71 22.49 -5.89
CA ALA A 426 -22.94 21.75 -6.09
C ALA A 426 -23.99 21.88 -4.95
N GLY A 427 -23.75 22.73 -3.94
CA GLY A 427 -24.69 23.01 -2.85
C GLY A 427 -24.79 21.93 -1.76
N ASP A 428 -25.72 22.13 -0.83
CA ASP A 428 -25.93 21.39 0.43
C ASP A 428 -26.80 20.14 0.31
N GLY A 429 -27.12 19.70 -0.92
CA GLY A 429 -27.90 18.50 -1.16
C GLY A 429 -27.24 17.27 -0.53
N ARG A 430 -28.02 16.49 0.24
CA ARG A 430 -27.57 15.22 0.81
C ARG A 430 -27.30 14.21 -0.30
N ARG A 431 -26.12 13.61 -0.27
CA ARG A 431 -25.65 12.63 -1.26
C ARG A 431 -25.00 11.45 -0.58
N ARG A 432 -25.26 10.26 -1.10
CA ARG A 432 -24.46 9.08 -0.76
C ARG A 432 -23.11 9.18 -1.44
N ILE A 433 -22.07 8.82 -0.70
CA ILE A 433 -20.70 8.73 -1.18
C ILE A 433 -20.09 7.39 -0.81
N VAL A 434 -19.10 6.98 -1.59
CA VAL A 434 -18.13 5.96 -1.22
C VAL A 434 -16.77 6.63 -1.07
N ALA A 435 -16.12 6.41 0.06
CA ALA A 435 -14.84 7.03 0.39
C ALA A 435 -13.87 6.01 0.99
N ARG A 436 -12.57 6.31 1.03
CA ARG A 436 -11.55 5.51 1.71
C ARG A 436 -11.06 6.24 2.96
N LEU A 437 -11.03 5.57 4.10
CA LEU A 437 -10.57 6.17 5.36
C LEU A 437 -9.13 6.72 5.25
N VAL A 438 -8.90 7.93 5.76
CA VAL A 438 -7.55 8.43 6.02
C VAL A 438 -7.38 8.55 7.54
N PRO A 439 -6.62 7.63 8.18
CA PRO A 439 -6.42 7.66 9.62
C PRO A 439 -5.82 8.99 10.07
N GLY A 440 -6.36 9.55 11.14
CA GLY A 440 -5.89 10.82 11.68
C GLY A 440 -6.80 11.35 12.79
N PRO A 441 -6.37 12.42 13.48
CA PRO A 441 -7.09 12.99 14.62
C PRO A 441 -8.35 13.78 14.24
N LEU A 442 -8.60 13.96 12.94
CA LEU A 442 -9.77 14.62 12.40
C LEU A 442 -10.47 13.67 11.44
N PRO A 443 -11.81 13.69 11.36
CA PRO A 443 -12.55 12.87 10.41
C PRO A 443 -12.15 13.22 8.98
N ARG A 444 -11.48 12.28 8.29
CA ARG A 444 -10.98 12.46 6.93
C ARG A 444 -11.17 11.19 6.10
N ALA A 445 -11.54 11.38 4.84
CA ALA A 445 -11.59 10.31 3.86
C ALA A 445 -11.19 10.80 2.45
N LEU A 446 -10.76 9.88 1.59
CA LEU A 446 -10.55 10.11 0.16
C LEU A 446 -11.85 9.82 -0.58
N LEU A 447 -12.39 10.78 -1.33
CA LEU A 447 -13.64 10.59 -2.07
C LEU A 447 -13.40 9.73 -3.32
N LEU A 448 -14.11 8.60 -3.43
CA LEU A 448 -13.96 7.65 -4.54
C LEU A 448 -15.16 7.68 -5.50
N ALA A 449 -16.38 7.78 -4.97
CA ALA A 449 -17.59 7.88 -5.76
C ALA A 449 -18.66 8.72 -5.03
N THR A 450 -19.57 9.34 -5.78
CA THR A 450 -20.71 10.11 -5.25
C THR A 450 -21.95 9.93 -6.11
N GLU A 451 -23.14 10.06 -5.53
CA GLU A 451 -24.37 10.30 -6.31
C GLU A 451 -24.20 11.56 -7.16
N HIS A 452 -24.78 11.54 -8.36
CA HIS A 452 -24.70 12.66 -9.28
C HIS A 452 -25.45 13.88 -8.71
N PRO A 453 -24.90 15.10 -8.78
CA PRO A 453 -25.49 16.27 -8.13
C PRO A 453 -26.95 16.58 -8.48
N CYS A 454 -27.34 16.30 -9.72
CA CYS A 454 -28.68 16.58 -10.27
C CYS A 454 -29.48 15.33 -10.67
N ASP A 455 -28.90 14.13 -10.55
CA ASP A 455 -29.56 12.88 -10.94
C ASP A 455 -29.39 11.83 -9.83
N PRO A 456 -30.39 11.66 -8.96
CA PRO A 456 -30.33 10.69 -7.86
C PRO A 456 -30.17 9.23 -8.29
N GLY A 457 -30.47 8.90 -9.55
CA GLY A 457 -30.28 7.55 -10.10
C GLY A 457 -28.89 7.33 -10.71
N ALA A 458 -28.17 8.40 -10.98
CA ALA A 458 -26.82 8.36 -11.51
C ALA A 458 -25.76 8.58 -10.42
N ARG A 459 -24.53 8.22 -10.75
CA ARG A 459 -23.38 8.40 -9.88
C ARG A 459 -22.14 8.66 -10.71
N VAL A 460 -21.15 9.21 -10.03
CA VAL A 460 -19.87 9.65 -10.58
C VAL A 460 -18.77 8.88 -9.88
N ASP A 461 -18.05 8.08 -10.67
CA ASP A 461 -16.81 7.43 -10.25
C ASP A 461 -15.68 8.49 -10.33
N LEU A 462 -15.26 9.09 -9.21
CA LEU A 462 -14.50 10.36 -9.18
C LEU A 462 -13.19 10.36 -9.97
N GLY A 463 -12.57 9.19 -10.11
CA GLY A 463 -11.31 9.02 -10.83
C GLY A 463 -11.46 8.63 -12.30
N LEU A 464 -12.68 8.47 -12.82
CA LEU A 464 -12.94 7.99 -14.17
C LEU A 464 -13.97 8.85 -14.91
N ASP A 465 -15.01 9.28 -14.23
CA ASP A 465 -16.06 10.14 -14.76
C ASP A 465 -15.67 11.60 -14.59
N ARG A 466 -15.99 12.46 -15.56
CA ARG A 466 -15.68 13.90 -15.50
C ARG A 466 -16.98 14.69 -15.42
N LEU A 467 -17.18 15.35 -14.29
CA LEU A 467 -18.26 16.31 -14.10
C LEU A 467 -18.03 17.56 -14.96
N GLN A 468 -19.11 18.14 -15.40
CA GLN A 468 -19.18 19.41 -16.11
C GLN A 468 -20.01 20.42 -15.30
N HIS A 469 -19.94 21.69 -15.67
CA HIS A 469 -20.77 22.71 -15.02
C HIS A 469 -22.27 22.47 -15.27
N ALA A 470 -22.65 21.85 -16.39
CA ALA A 470 -24.03 21.49 -16.70
C ALA A 470 -24.60 20.40 -15.77
N ASP A 471 -23.72 19.66 -15.09
CA ASP A 471 -24.09 18.61 -14.14
C ASP A 471 -24.40 19.18 -12.75
N LEU A 472 -24.22 20.50 -12.55
CA LEU A 472 -24.47 21.19 -11.29
C LEU A 472 -25.89 21.76 -11.22
N PRO A 473 -26.47 21.92 -10.02
CA PRO A 473 -27.75 22.59 -9.85
C PRO A 473 -27.73 24.01 -10.41
N ALA A 474 -28.87 24.49 -10.91
CA ALA A 474 -28.98 25.85 -11.42
C ALA A 474 -28.63 26.88 -10.32
N GLY A 475 -27.74 27.83 -10.65
CA GLY A 475 -27.25 28.82 -9.68
C GLY A 475 -26.11 28.33 -8.78
N ALA A 476 -25.50 27.19 -9.08
CA ALA A 476 -24.29 26.71 -8.41
C ALA A 476 -23.16 27.75 -8.51
N VAL A 477 -22.71 28.23 -7.35
CA VAL A 477 -21.55 29.13 -7.22
C VAL A 477 -20.56 28.44 -6.28
N ALA A 478 -19.30 28.35 -6.71
CA ALA A 478 -18.24 27.81 -5.87
C ALA A 478 -18.09 28.68 -4.61
N PRO A 479 -18.21 28.10 -3.39
CA PRO A 479 -17.95 28.82 -2.17
C PRO A 479 -16.47 29.23 -2.10
N GLN A 480 -16.20 30.42 -1.57
CA GLN A 480 -14.82 30.86 -1.34
C GLN A 480 -14.15 29.92 -0.33
N PRO A 481 -12.95 29.40 -0.61
CA PRO A 481 -12.24 28.54 0.33
C PRO A 481 -11.98 29.28 1.63
N SER A 482 -12.46 28.73 2.73
CA SER A 482 -12.13 29.29 4.05
C SER A 482 -10.71 28.89 4.43
N ALA A 483 -9.94 29.84 4.95
CA ALA A 483 -8.64 29.55 5.53
C ALA A 483 -8.84 28.81 6.86
N VAL A 484 -8.08 27.73 7.09
CA VAL A 484 -8.07 27.04 8.40
C VAL A 484 -7.64 28.04 9.47
N PRO A 485 -8.46 28.35 10.50
CA PRO A 485 -8.03 29.22 11.58
C PRO A 485 -6.82 28.61 12.30
N ALA A 486 -5.85 29.45 12.67
CA ALA A 486 -4.58 28.99 13.24
C ALA A 486 -4.75 28.10 14.49
N GLY A 487 -5.80 28.31 15.28
CA GLY A 487 -6.13 27.49 16.46
C GLY A 487 -6.51 26.04 16.15
N ASP A 488 -7.01 25.74 14.95
CA ASP A 488 -7.34 24.38 14.53
C ASP A 488 -6.06 23.54 14.27
N ARG A 489 -4.91 24.21 14.03
CA ARG A 489 -3.59 23.56 13.96
C ARG A 489 -3.06 23.15 15.33
N ASP A 490 -3.47 23.85 16.39
CA ASP A 490 -3.12 23.54 17.78
C ASP A 490 -4.08 22.50 18.41
N ALA A 491 -5.28 22.32 17.83
CA ALA A 491 -6.20 21.23 18.16
C ALA A 491 -5.72 19.86 17.64
N ALA A 492 -4.84 19.84 16.65
CA ALA A 492 -4.17 18.60 16.25
C ALA A 492 -3.16 18.20 17.34
N ALA A 493 -3.37 17.04 17.96
CA ALA A 493 -2.44 16.47 18.92
C ALA A 493 -0.97 16.67 18.44
N PRO A 494 -0.03 17.08 19.30
CA PRO A 494 1.35 17.45 18.94
C PRO A 494 2.19 16.27 18.44
N LEU A 495 1.56 15.15 18.04
CA LEU A 495 2.16 13.97 17.44
C LEU A 495 3.00 14.30 16.21
N HIS A 496 2.73 15.41 15.51
CA HIS A 496 3.59 15.89 14.43
C HIS A 496 5.05 16.07 14.87
N LEU A 497 5.32 16.38 16.16
CA LEU A 497 6.67 16.49 16.71
C LEU A 497 7.40 15.14 16.69
N LEU A 498 6.73 14.08 17.15
CA LEU A 498 7.28 12.73 17.11
C LEU A 498 7.38 12.21 15.66
N ARG A 499 6.30 12.36 14.87
CA ARG A 499 6.23 11.95 13.46
C ARG A 499 7.35 12.56 12.63
N ARG A 500 7.63 13.85 12.83
CA ARG A 500 8.73 14.54 12.15
C ARG A 500 10.07 13.86 12.39
N ARG A 501 10.36 13.43 13.63
CA ARG A 501 11.64 12.79 14.00
C ARG A 501 11.73 11.36 13.46
N VAL A 502 10.63 10.62 13.53
CA VAL A 502 10.50 9.28 12.92
C VAL A 502 10.76 9.37 11.41
N HIS A 503 10.13 10.32 10.71
CA HIS A 503 10.31 10.51 9.27
C HIS A 503 11.71 11.04 8.90
N GLN A 504 12.30 11.93 9.71
CA GLN A 504 13.66 12.44 9.50
C GLN A 504 14.71 11.32 9.54
N ALA A 505 14.58 10.36 10.47
CA ALA A 505 15.44 9.19 10.52
C ALA A 505 15.34 8.34 9.25
N VAL A 506 14.14 8.18 8.68
CA VAL A 506 13.94 7.42 7.44
C VAL A 506 14.62 8.09 6.25
N SER A 507 14.53 9.42 6.14
CA SER A 507 15.16 10.16 5.03
C SER A 507 16.68 10.21 5.17
N GLY A 508 17.19 10.76 6.28
CA GLY A 508 18.61 11.12 6.42
C GLY A 508 19.43 10.23 7.35
N GLY A 509 18.80 9.22 7.96
CA GLY A 509 19.43 8.23 8.80
C GLY A 509 19.66 8.69 10.25
N ARG A 510 20.36 7.85 11.01
CA ARG A 510 20.66 8.07 12.43
C ARG A 510 21.37 9.40 12.69
N ARG A 511 22.28 9.80 11.79
CA ARG A 511 23.08 11.03 11.92
C ARG A 511 22.23 12.29 12.06
N VAL A 512 21.05 12.35 11.43
CA VAL A 512 20.17 13.52 11.50
C VAL A 512 19.62 13.73 12.92
N LEU A 513 19.44 12.64 13.67
CA LEU A 513 18.98 12.68 15.05
C LEU A 513 20.13 12.79 16.05
N ALA A 514 21.30 12.21 15.75
CA ALA A 514 22.46 12.23 16.63
C ALA A 514 23.06 13.64 16.84
N PHE A 515 22.96 14.50 15.82
CA PHE A 515 23.52 15.87 15.83
C PHE A 515 22.47 16.97 15.97
N ALA A 516 21.19 16.62 16.10
CA ALA A 516 20.17 17.59 16.43
C ALA A 516 20.44 18.09 17.86
N GLY A 517 21.12 19.25 17.96
CA GLY A 517 21.46 19.88 19.23
C GLY A 517 20.26 19.87 20.17
N GLY A 518 20.50 19.53 21.44
CA GLY A 518 19.50 19.21 22.47
C GLY A 518 18.54 20.34 22.88
N GLY A 519 17.92 21.01 21.92
CA GLY A 519 17.13 22.22 22.13
C GLY A 519 15.78 22.24 21.43
N SER A 520 15.20 21.10 21.03
CA SER A 520 13.88 21.18 20.38
C SER A 520 12.73 21.41 21.36
N GLY A 521 12.91 21.17 22.66
CA GLY A 521 11.81 21.26 23.64
C GLY A 521 10.62 20.34 23.33
N ASP A 522 10.73 19.48 22.30
CA ASP A 522 9.65 18.67 21.75
C ASP A 522 9.13 17.71 22.82
N GLY A 523 10.04 17.01 23.53
CA GLY A 523 9.68 16.15 24.65
C GLY A 523 8.99 16.91 25.78
N GLY A 524 9.46 18.12 26.11
CA GLY A 524 8.81 18.98 27.09
C GLY A 524 7.40 19.42 26.65
N ARG A 525 7.20 19.73 25.37
CA ARG A 525 5.88 20.08 24.81
C ARG A 525 4.94 18.87 24.82
N LEU A 526 5.42 17.68 24.47
CA LEU A 526 4.65 16.44 24.54
C LEU A 526 4.20 16.15 25.98
N ARG A 527 5.09 16.26 26.98
CA ARG A 527 4.74 16.10 28.40
C ARG A 527 3.69 17.10 28.88
N ARG A 528 3.85 18.39 28.55
CA ARG A 528 2.87 19.44 28.92
C ARG A 528 1.48 19.19 28.34
N LEU A 529 1.38 18.49 27.22
CA LEU A 529 0.13 18.15 26.54
C LEU A 529 -0.35 16.72 26.86
N GLY A 530 0.18 16.10 27.92
CA GLY A 530 -0.26 14.79 28.40
C GLY A 530 0.30 13.57 27.67
N LEU A 531 1.22 13.75 26.71
CA LEU A 531 1.83 12.67 25.93
C LEU A 531 3.20 12.28 26.49
N ALA A 532 3.23 11.89 27.78
CA ALA A 532 4.46 11.54 28.48
C ALA A 532 5.20 10.35 27.83
N THR A 533 4.48 9.27 27.49
CA THR A 533 5.08 8.12 26.78
C THR A 533 5.69 8.52 25.44
N GLY A 534 5.01 9.38 24.67
CA GLY A 534 5.55 9.91 23.42
C GLY A 534 6.82 10.73 23.62
N ALA A 535 6.91 11.48 24.72
CA ALA A 535 8.12 12.23 25.08
C ALA A 535 9.29 11.31 25.45
N ASP A 536 9.04 10.27 26.25
CA ASP A 536 10.08 9.33 26.68
C ASP A 536 10.60 8.50 25.50
N LEU A 537 9.73 8.11 24.58
CA LEU A 537 10.11 7.46 23.33
C LEU A 537 10.96 8.38 22.43
N LEU A 538 10.62 9.66 22.37
CA LEU A 538 11.41 10.64 21.63
C LEU A 538 12.80 10.83 22.24
N ASP A 539 12.88 10.97 23.56
CA ASP A 539 14.14 11.10 24.28
C ASP A 539 15.00 9.83 24.13
N GLY A 540 14.37 8.65 24.22
CA GLY A 540 15.02 7.36 23.98
C GLY A 540 15.54 7.20 22.55
N LEU A 541 14.79 7.68 21.55
CA LEU A 541 15.22 7.69 20.15
C LEU A 541 16.44 8.59 19.93
N HIS A 542 16.44 9.79 20.48
CA HIS A 542 17.60 10.69 20.42
C HIS A 542 18.81 10.09 21.14
N ALA A 543 18.62 9.52 22.32
CA ALA A 543 19.68 8.85 23.08
C ALA A 543 20.29 7.68 22.29
N ALA A 544 19.46 6.82 21.68
CA ALA A 544 19.92 5.73 20.85
C ALA A 544 20.63 6.20 19.57
N ALA A 545 20.22 7.35 19.02
CA ALA A 545 20.90 7.92 17.85
C ALA A 545 22.28 8.50 18.19
N ALA A 546 22.38 9.18 19.33
CA ALA A 546 23.59 9.81 19.84
C ALA A 546 24.60 8.81 20.45
N ASP A 547 24.14 7.58 20.76
CA ASP A 547 24.97 6.57 21.40
C ASP A 547 26.23 6.24 20.59
N ARG A 548 27.37 6.46 21.24
CA ARG A 548 28.72 6.27 20.71
C ARG A 548 29.63 5.88 21.86
N SER A 549 29.81 4.58 22.05
CA SER A 549 30.79 4.05 22.99
C SER A 549 32.21 4.13 22.40
N ARG A 550 33.20 4.14 23.30
CA ARG A 550 34.61 4.09 22.94
C ARG A 550 35.23 2.84 23.53
N ASP A 551 36.23 2.27 22.84
CA ASP A 551 37.06 1.23 23.40
C ASP A 551 38.01 1.78 24.47
N ALA A 552 38.77 0.90 25.13
CA ALA A 552 39.76 1.27 26.14
C ALA A 552 40.87 2.21 25.62
N PHE A 553 41.00 2.36 24.29
CA PHE A 553 41.95 3.25 23.62
C PHE A 553 41.31 4.55 23.13
N GLY A 554 40.05 4.82 23.49
CA GLY A 554 39.31 6.02 23.11
C GLY A 554 38.79 6.03 21.66
N ARG A 555 38.94 4.92 20.92
CA ARG A 555 38.43 4.80 19.54
C ARG A 555 36.94 4.55 19.57
N LEU A 556 36.22 5.16 18.65
CA LEU A 556 34.76 4.99 18.55
C LEU A 556 34.44 3.55 18.13
N LEU A 557 33.60 2.88 18.92
CA LEU A 557 33.02 1.61 18.55
C LEU A 557 31.92 1.81 17.48
N PRO A 558 31.61 0.78 16.68
CA PRO A 558 30.42 0.79 15.84
C PRO A 558 29.18 1.14 16.66
N ALA A 559 28.25 1.89 16.07
CA ALA A 559 26.99 2.17 16.75
C ALA A 559 26.17 0.89 16.90
N ASP A 560 25.36 0.82 17.96
CA ASP A 560 24.36 -0.25 18.09
C ASP A 560 23.16 0.06 17.19
N THR A 561 23.27 -0.35 15.93
CA THR A 561 22.23 -0.24 14.91
C THR A 561 20.92 -0.88 15.37
N GLY A 562 21.00 -2.00 16.10
CA GLY A 562 19.84 -2.71 16.60
C GLY A 562 19.09 -1.93 17.68
N ARG A 563 19.81 -1.29 18.62
CA ARG A 563 19.23 -0.41 19.64
C ARG A 563 18.54 0.79 19.01
N PHE A 564 19.19 1.44 18.03
CA PHE A 564 18.59 2.55 17.30
C PHE A 564 17.31 2.14 16.57
N ALA A 565 17.33 1.01 15.85
CA ALA A 565 16.16 0.51 15.14
C ALA A 565 15.00 0.13 16.08
N ARG A 566 15.27 -0.47 17.24
CA ARG A 566 14.23 -0.76 18.25
C ARG A 566 13.62 0.51 18.85
N ALA A 567 14.44 1.51 19.17
CA ALA A 567 13.94 2.80 19.69
C ALA A 567 13.07 3.52 18.65
N TRP A 568 13.50 3.52 17.38
CA TRP A 568 12.71 4.08 16.28
C TRP A 568 11.41 3.31 16.05
N LEU A 569 11.45 1.97 16.05
CA LEU A 569 10.27 1.13 15.89
C LEU A 569 9.26 1.37 17.01
N ALA A 570 9.71 1.49 18.27
CA ALA A 570 8.82 1.78 19.40
C ALA A 570 8.12 3.15 19.23
N ALA A 571 8.85 4.18 18.78
CA ALA A 571 8.26 5.49 18.47
C ALA A 571 7.24 5.42 17.31
N ALA A 572 7.55 4.66 16.25
CA ALA A 572 6.66 4.48 15.10
C ALA A 572 5.38 3.72 15.46
N VAL A 573 5.49 2.63 16.23
CA VAL A 573 4.35 1.84 16.71
C VAL A 573 3.47 2.65 17.66
N TYR A 574 4.07 3.41 18.59
CA TYR A 574 3.32 4.31 19.45
C TYR A 574 2.56 5.35 18.64
N LEU A 575 3.21 5.96 17.64
CA LEU A 575 2.58 6.94 16.77
C LEU A 575 1.36 6.37 16.05
N ASP A 576 1.50 5.22 15.38
CA ASP A 576 0.38 4.53 14.71
C ASP A 576 -0.74 4.19 15.69
N THR A 577 -0.40 3.66 16.87
CA THR A 577 -1.38 3.29 17.90
C THR A 577 -2.19 4.49 18.39
N VAL A 578 -1.52 5.61 18.70
CA VAL A 578 -2.21 6.82 19.16
C VAL A 578 -2.99 7.47 18.02
N GLU A 579 -2.48 7.49 16.80
CA GLU A 579 -3.22 8.02 15.64
C GLU A 579 -4.50 7.22 15.37
N ARG A 580 -4.46 5.90 15.48
CA ARG A 580 -5.65 5.03 15.38
C ARG A 580 -6.66 5.35 16.48
N ALA A 581 -6.21 5.44 17.74
CA ALA A 581 -7.08 5.76 18.87
C ALA A 581 -7.73 7.15 18.73
N LEU A 582 -6.95 8.16 18.30
CA LEU A 582 -7.47 9.50 18.01
C LEU A 582 -8.45 9.49 16.83
N CYS A 583 -8.21 8.65 15.82
CA CYS A 583 -9.11 8.49 14.70
C CYS A 583 -10.46 7.93 15.17
N VAL A 584 -10.47 6.81 15.90
CA VAL A 584 -11.70 6.24 16.48
C VAL A 584 -12.46 7.30 17.28
N ASN A 585 -11.76 7.96 18.22
CA ASN A 585 -12.37 9.01 19.04
C ASN A 585 -12.95 10.16 18.21
N ALA A 586 -12.27 10.62 17.17
CA ALA A 586 -12.75 11.70 16.31
C ALA A 586 -14.03 11.34 15.54
N TRP A 587 -14.21 10.06 15.19
CA TRP A 587 -15.42 9.57 14.53
C TRP A 587 -16.55 9.21 15.52
N GLU A 588 -16.23 8.94 16.80
CA GLU A 588 -17.21 8.65 17.86
C GLU A 588 -17.74 9.91 18.58
N THR A 589 -16.86 10.81 19.04
CA THR A 589 -17.25 12.00 19.82
C THR A 589 -18.16 12.95 19.05
N ALA A 590 -17.98 13.02 17.74
CA ALA A 590 -18.82 13.85 16.88
C ALA A 590 -20.17 13.20 16.53
N ALA A 591 -20.31 11.88 16.67
CA ALA A 591 -21.62 11.22 16.63
C ALA A 591 -22.44 11.49 17.91
N ALA A 592 -21.79 11.62 19.07
CA ALA A 592 -22.46 11.91 20.34
C ALA A 592 -22.98 13.36 20.43
N GLY A 593 -22.27 14.33 19.85
CA GLY A 593 -22.68 15.75 19.83
C GLY A 593 -23.99 16.03 19.07
N ALA A 594 -24.40 15.14 18.15
CA ALA A 594 -25.66 15.24 17.41
C ALA A 594 -26.89 14.79 18.22
N SER A 595 -26.69 14.18 19.40
CA SER A 595 -27.78 13.60 20.22
C SER A 595 -28.22 14.46 21.40
N SER A 596 -27.59 15.61 21.64
CA SER A 596 -27.98 16.52 22.72
C SER A 596 -28.87 17.65 22.17
N PRO A 597 -30.19 17.64 22.39
CA PRO A 597 -31.00 18.81 22.13
C PRO A 597 -30.55 19.93 23.07
N ASP A 598 -30.14 21.05 22.51
CA ASP A 598 -29.78 22.25 23.27
C ASP A 598 -31.01 22.72 24.08
N PRO A 599 -31.00 22.64 25.44
CA PRO A 599 -32.16 23.02 26.25
C PRO A 599 -32.39 24.54 26.25
N ALA A 600 -31.47 25.34 25.67
CA ALA A 600 -31.58 26.79 25.67
C ALA A 600 -32.59 27.36 24.64
N ARG A 601 -33.09 26.56 23.68
CA ARG A 601 -34.07 27.03 22.67
C ARG A 601 -35.54 26.82 23.03
N SER A 602 -35.87 26.16 24.15
CA SER A 602 -37.26 25.92 24.56
C SER A 602 -37.86 26.97 25.51
N ALA A 603 -37.09 27.97 25.96
CA ALA A 603 -37.53 28.93 26.98
C ALA A 603 -37.98 30.29 26.43
N ALA A 604 -38.10 30.47 25.11
CA ALA A 604 -38.54 31.72 24.48
C ALA A 604 -39.76 31.49 23.57
N ALA A 605 -40.80 30.84 24.09
CA ALA A 605 -42.13 30.91 23.48
C ALA A 605 -43.22 30.63 24.51
N GLY A 606 -43.80 31.72 25.04
CA GLY A 606 -45.19 31.73 25.51
C GLY A 606 -45.42 32.41 26.86
N PRO A 607 -46.60 33.02 27.06
CA PRO A 607 -47.42 33.83 26.16
C PRO A 607 -47.13 35.34 26.27
#